data_AF-A0A291IRK4-F1
#
_entry.id   AF-A0A291IRK4-F1
#
_cell.length_a   1.000
_cell.length_b   1.000
_cell.length_c   1.000
_cell.angle_alpha   90.00
_cell.angle_beta   90.00
_cell.angle_gamma   90.00
#
_symmetry.space_group_name_H-M   'P 1'
#
loop_
_entity.id
_entity.type
_entity.pdbx_description
1 polymer ?
#
loop_
_entity_poly.entity_id
_entity_poly.type
_entity_poly.pdbx_seq_one_letter_code
_entity_poly.pdbx_strand_id
1 'polypeptide(L)' 'MENKDKSFDELMNETNQYINKLNSNDITMDEAMKLFELGVKNLNEAKAKLSENKAKIQKVLEDNKLEDFN' A
#
# COMPACT_ATOMS: atom_id res chain seq x y z
N MET A 1 6.67 20.25 5.02
CA MET A 1 7.35 18.96 4.73
C MET A 1 6.68 18.41 3.48
N GLU A 2 7.42 18.23 2.39
CA GLU A 2 6.87 17.67 1.15
C GLU A 2 6.27 16.30 1.44
N ASN A 3 4.97 16.17 1.18
CA ASN A 3 4.27 14.90 1.26
C ASN A 3 4.67 14.09 0.02
N LYS A 4 5.87 13.49 0.08
CA LYS A 4 6.40 12.68 -1.01
C LYS A 4 5.51 11.45 -1.13
N ASP A 5 4.84 11.32 -2.27
CA ASP A 5 3.93 10.20 -2.53
C ASP A 5 4.72 8.88 -2.45
N LYS A 6 4.39 8.03 -1.48
CA LYS A 6 5.16 6.82 -1.16
C LYS A 6 4.93 5.74 -2.19
N SER A 7 5.93 4.91 -2.46
CA SER A 7 5.77 3.69 -3.27
C SER A 7 4.99 2.61 -2.51
N PHE A 8 4.49 1.60 -3.23
CA PHE A 8 3.84 0.44 -2.63
C PHE A 8 4.74 -0.25 -1.60
N ASP A 9 6.02 -0.47 -1.95
CA ASP A 9 6.97 -1.15 -1.08
C ASP A 9 7.29 -0.33 0.18
N GLU A 10 7.40 0.99 0.07
CA GLU A 10 7.57 1.88 1.22
C GLU A 10 6.37 1.82 2.16
N LEU A 11 5.14 1.89 1.62
CA LEU A 11 3.89 1.78 2.40
C LEU A 11 3.80 0.44 3.14
N MET A 12 4.17 -0.65 2.48
CA MET A 12 4.15 -1.99 3.08
C MET A 12 5.25 -2.17 4.13
N ASN A 13 6.45 -1.66 3.87
CA ASN A 13 7.55 -1.69 4.83
C ASN A 13 7.20 -0.92 6.11
N GLU A 14 6.64 0.29 6.00
CA GLU A 14 6.17 1.05 7.16
C GLU A 14 5.04 0.34 7.91
N THR A 15 4.07 -0.23 7.19
CA THR A 15 2.98 -1.01 7.81
C THR A 15 3.54 -2.18 8.64
N ASN A 16 4.54 -2.89 8.11
CA ASN A 16 5.22 -3.96 8.85
C ASN A 16 5.95 -3.45 10.09
N GLN A 17 6.58 -2.28 10.02
CA GLN A 17 7.20 -1.65 11.20
C GLN A 17 6.15 -1.30 12.27
N TYR A 18 4.99 -0.80 11.87
CA TYR A 18 3.89 -0.51 12.80
C TYR A 18 3.39 -1.80 13.48
N ILE A 19 3.21 -2.88 12.72
CA ILE A 19 2.83 -4.20 13.27
C ILE A 19 3.88 -4.70 14.27
N ASN A 20 5.16 -4.58 13.95
CA ASN A 20 6.23 -4.99 14.86
C ASN A 20 6.21 -4.19 16.17
N LYS A 21 5.92 -2.88 16.11
CA LYS A 21 5.81 -2.03 17.30
C LYS A 21 4.52 -2.33 18.10
N LEU A 22 3.41 -2.61 17.42
CA LEU A 22 2.15 -3.06 18.06
C LEU A 22 2.32 -4.38 18.82
N ASN A 23 3.17 -5.27 18.33
CA ASN A 23 3.49 -6.54 18.99
C ASN A 23 4.56 -6.42 20.09
N SER A 24 5.10 -5.22 20.33
CA SER A 24 6.09 -5.01 21.37
C SER A 24 5.43 -4.84 22.74
N ASN A 25 6.12 -5.25 23.80
CA ASN A 25 5.64 -5.09 25.18
C ASN A 25 5.78 -3.64 25.71
N ASP A 26 6.27 -2.71 24.89
CA ASP A 26 6.60 -1.33 25.26
C ASP A 26 5.84 -0.37 24.33
N ILE A 27 4.51 -0.40 24.44
CA ILE A 27 3.60 0.48 23.71
C ILE A 27 2.41 0.84 24.60
N THR A 28 2.02 2.11 24.57
CA THR A 28 0.81 2.60 25.22
C THR A 28 -0.42 2.35 24.35
N MET A 29 -1.63 2.41 24.94
CA MET A 29 -2.88 2.28 24.19
C MET A 29 -3.01 3.37 23.11
N ASP A 30 -2.66 4.62 23.43
CA ASP A 30 -2.76 5.74 22.50
C ASP A 30 -1.81 5.58 21.30
N GLU A 31 -0.59 5.10 21.55
CA GLU A 31 0.34 4.76 20.48
C GLU A 31 -0.16 3.61 19.62
N ALA A 32 -0.75 2.58 20.25
CA ALA A 32 -1.31 1.44 19.52
C ALA A 32 -2.44 1.88 18.59
N MET A 33 -3.36 2.72 19.07
CA MET A 33 -4.45 3.28 18.26
C MET A 33 -3.91 4.09 17.08
N LYS A 34 -2.91 4.94 17.32
CA LYS A 34 -2.28 5.73 16.26
C LYS A 34 -1.59 4.86 15.20
N LEU A 35 -0.85 3.84 15.61
CA LEU A 35 -0.19 2.91 14.68
C LEU A 35 -1.20 2.11 13.87
N PHE A 36 -2.33 1.72 14.48
CA PHE A 36 -3.41 1.06 13.77
C PHE A 36 -4.00 1.95 12.67
N GLU A 37 -4.36 3.19 13.00
CA GLU A 37 -4.90 4.14 12.02
C GLU A 37 -3.94 4.39 10.86
N LEU A 38 -2.64 4.58 11.16
CA LEU A 38 -1.60 4.75 10.16
C LEU A 38 -1.44 3.51 9.27
N GLY A 39 -1.48 2.31 9.87
CA GLY A 39 -1.43 1.06 9.11
C GLY A 39 -2.62 0.90 8.17
N VAL A 40 -3.84 1.17 8.63
CA VAL A 40 -5.05 1.12 7.78
C VAL A 40 -4.96 2.12 6.63
N LYS A 41 -4.47 3.34 6.90
CA LYS A 41 -4.23 4.35 5.87
C LYS A 41 -3.22 3.85 4.82
N ASN A 42 -2.07 3.34 5.24
CA ASN A 42 -1.04 2.82 4.33
C ASN A 42 -1.58 1.67 3.47
N LEU A 43 -2.37 0.75 4.05
CA LEU A 43 -2.99 -0.36 3.32
C LEU A 43 -3.98 0.13 2.25
N ASN A 44 -4.77 1.16 2.55
CA ASN A 44 -5.69 1.76 1.59
C ASN A 44 -4.95 2.42 0.42
N GLU A 45 -3.87 3.16 0.70
CA GLU A 45 -3.03 3.78 -0.32
C GLU A 45 -2.31 2.73 -1.18
N ALA A 46 -1.80 1.66 -0.56
CA ALA A 46 -1.16 0.54 -1.26
C ALA A 46 -2.16 -0.16 -2.21
N LYS A 47 -3.40 -0.38 -1.75
CA LYS A 47 -4.48 -0.96 -2.57
C LYS A 47 -4.85 -0.06 -3.75
N ALA A 48 -4.87 1.26 -3.56
CA ALA A 48 -5.12 2.21 -4.63
C ALA A 48 -4.03 2.12 -5.71
N LYS A 49 -2.75 2.12 -5.32
CA LYS A 49 -1.61 1.99 -6.25
C LYS A 49 -1.63 0.67 -7.03
N LEU A 50 -1.98 -0.44 -6.38
CA LEU A 50 -2.17 -1.72 -7.07
C LEU A 50 -3.30 -1.64 -8.11
N SER A 51 -4.41 -0.99 -7.76
CA SER A 51 -5.57 -0.85 -8.65
C SER A 51 -5.23 0.03 -9.86
N GLU A 52 -4.51 1.12 -9.65
CA GLU A 52 -4.03 2.00 -10.73
C GLU A 52 -3.06 1.27 -11.67
N ASN A 53 -2.11 0.52 -11.14
CA ASN A 53 -1.17 -0.24 -11.95
C ASN A 53 -1.88 -1.35 -12.73
N LYS A 54 -2.85 -2.04 -12.14
CA LYS A 54 -3.69 -3.02 -12.84
C LYS A 54 -4.44 -2.37 -14.01
N ALA A 55 -5.06 -1.22 -13.79
CA ALA A 55 -5.76 -0.48 -14.83
C ALA A 55 -4.81 -0.06 -15.98
N LYS A 56 -3.59 0.40 -15.66
CA LYS A 56 -2.57 0.71 -16.66
C LYS A 56 -2.19 -0.52 -17.48
N ILE A 57 -1.96 -1.67 -16.84
CA ILE A 57 -1.64 -2.93 -17.53
C ILE A 57 -2.80 -3.35 -18.44
N GLN A 58 -4.03 -3.33 -17.94
CA GLN A 58 -5.23 -3.68 -18.72
C GLN A 58 -5.35 -2.79 -19.96
N LYS A 59 -5.20 -1.47 -19.80
CA LYS A 59 -5.21 -0.55 -20.92
C LYS A 59 -4.12 -0.86 -21.96
N VAL A 60 -2.90 -1.18 -21.52
CA VAL A 60 -1.82 -1.58 -22.42
C VAL A 60 -2.15 -2.87 -23.18
N LEU A 61 -2.80 -3.84 -22.54
CA LEU A 61 -3.22 -5.09 -23.20
C LEU A 61 -4.39 -4.87 -24.18
N GLU A 62 -5.32 -3.99 -23.84
CA GLU A 62 -6.46 -3.61 -24.69
C GLU A 62 -5.99 -2.80 -25.92
N ASP A 63 -5.10 -1.82 -25.71
CA ASP A 63 -4.52 -0.98 -26.76
C ASP A 63 -3.62 -1.79 -27.70
N ASN A 64 -2.94 -2.82 -27.19
CA ASN A 64 -2.14 -3.75 -27.99
C ASN A 64 -2.94 -4.92 -28.57
N LYS A 65 -4.28 -4.91 -28.48
CA LYS A 65 -5.21 -5.93 -29.01
C LYS A 65 -4.57 -7.31 -29.06
N LEU A 66 -4.67 -8.08 -27.97
CA LEU A 66 -4.35 -9.51 -27.95
C LEU A 66 -4.82 -10.14 -29.27
N GLU A 67 -3.91 -10.34 -30.22
CA GLU A 67 -4.18 -11.22 -31.36
C GLU A 67 -4.37 -12.58 -30.69
N ASP A 68 -5.60 -13.09 -30.78
CA ASP A 68 -5.91 -14.45 -30.37
C ASP A 68 -4.85 -15.35 -31.01
N PHE A 69 -3.97 -15.91 -30.19
CA PHE A 69 -3.11 -17.01 -30.59
C PHE A 69 -4.04 -18.21 -30.82
N ASN A 70 -4.61 -18.27 -32.03
CA ASN A 70 -5.24 -19.47 -32.58
C ASN A 70 -4.19 -20.57 -32.79
#